data_AF-A0A848VES8-F1
#
_entry.id   AF-A0A848VES8-F1
#
_cell.length_a   1.000
_cell.length_b   1.000
_cell.length_c   1.000
_cell.angle_alpha   90.00
_cell.angle_beta   90.00
_cell.angle_gamma   90.00
#
_symmetry.space_group_name_H-M   'P 1'
#
loop_
_entity.id
_entity.type
_entity.pdbx_description
1 polymer ?
#
loop_
_entity_poly.entity_id
_entity_poly.type
_entity_poly.pdbx_seq_one_letter_code
_entity_poly.pdbx_strand_id
1 'polypeptide(L)'
;WGHSGDNWVRPGIALYGISPFQDRCGSELGLRPAMEFETRLLDNKRVHAGSTVGYGGHWRAETDTCIGIIAAGYGDGYSRFLPSGTPVLVNGRRVPLAGTVSMDLAAVDLGPGATDRVGDPVLLWGAELPVEEVARHAGTIAYQLVTGVMHREEPAIGN
;
A
#
# COMPACT_ATOMS: atom_id res chain seq x y z
N TRP A 1 3.33 7.33 43.43
CA TRP A 1 2.48 6.46 42.60
C TRP A 1 3.13 5.09 42.56
N GLY A 2 2.74 4.22 43.50
CA GLY A 2 3.28 2.87 43.63
C GLY A 2 2.44 1.89 42.81
N HIS A 3 3.10 0.99 42.09
CA HIS A 3 2.44 -0.15 41.48
C HIS A 3 2.64 -1.36 42.37
N SER A 4 1.61 -1.68 43.15
CA SER A 4 1.40 -2.98 43.77
C SER A 4 0.56 -3.83 42.81
N GLY A 5 1.20 -4.75 42.10
CA GLY A 5 0.61 -5.64 41.10
C GLY A 5 1.65 -6.00 40.05
N ASP A 6 1.65 -7.24 39.57
CA ASP A 6 2.64 -7.71 38.60
C ASP A 6 2.67 -6.82 37.35
N ASN A 7 3.86 -6.32 37.00
CA ASN A 7 4.07 -5.37 35.90
C ASN A 7 4.05 -6.10 34.54
N TRP A 8 2.85 -6.48 34.08
CA TRP A 8 2.65 -7.05 32.74
C TRP A 8 2.30 -5.96 31.73
N VAL A 9 3.01 -5.94 30.60
CA VAL A 9 2.64 -5.15 29.41
C VAL A 9 2.05 -6.06 28.34
N ARG A 10 1.14 -5.53 27.51
CA ARG A 10 0.46 -6.27 26.44
C ARG A 10 0.64 -5.56 25.09
N PRO A 11 1.87 -5.51 24.54
CA PRO A 11 2.11 -4.85 23.27
C PRO A 11 1.41 -5.60 22.14
N GLY A 12 0.62 -4.87 21.35
CA GLY A 12 -0.08 -5.38 20.17
C GLY A 12 0.66 -4.99 18.90
N ILE A 13 0.16 -3.98 18.18
CA ILE A 13 0.69 -3.50 16.90
C ILE A 13 2.18 -3.11 16.93
N ALA A 14 2.65 -2.63 18.08
CA ALA A 14 4.06 -2.28 18.27
C ALA A 14 4.99 -3.51 18.15
N LEU A 15 4.52 -4.73 18.45
CA LEU A 15 5.28 -5.96 18.21
C LEU A 15 5.53 -6.21 16.71
N TYR A 16 4.66 -5.69 15.85
CA TYR A 16 4.74 -5.84 14.39
C TYR A 16 5.46 -4.66 13.73
N GLY A 17 6.13 -3.81 14.52
CA GLY A 17 6.90 -2.72 13.99
C GLY A 17 6.11 -1.46 13.65
N ILE A 18 4.83 -1.41 14.01
CA ILE A 18 3.90 -0.37 13.57
C ILE A 18 3.51 0.50 14.76
N SER A 19 3.43 1.81 14.53
CA SER A 19 3.09 2.78 15.56
C SER A 19 1.66 2.60 16.09
N PRO A 20 1.45 2.65 17.42
CA PRO A 20 0.12 2.75 18.00
C PRO A 20 -0.45 4.19 17.94
N PHE A 21 0.34 5.18 17.52
CA PHE A 21 -0.04 6.59 17.43
C PHE A 21 -0.35 6.98 15.99
N GLN A 22 -1.34 7.87 15.79
CA GLN A 22 -1.76 8.30 14.45
C GLN A 22 -0.81 9.30 13.78
N ASP A 23 -0.03 10.01 14.59
CA ASP A 23 0.83 11.12 14.18
C ASP A 23 2.29 10.73 13.94
N ARG A 24 2.66 9.47 14.19
CA ARG A 24 4.03 8.96 14.05
C ARG A 24 4.05 7.59 13.40
N CYS A 25 5.08 7.32 12.61
CA CYS A 25 5.39 6.01 12.07
C CYS A 25 6.21 5.18 13.07
N GLY A 26 6.18 3.86 12.94
CA GLY A 26 6.94 2.95 13.80
C GLY A 26 8.45 3.24 13.79
N SER A 27 9.02 3.64 12.65
CA SER A 27 10.43 4.00 12.51
C SER A 27 10.85 5.17 13.41
N GLU A 28 9.97 6.15 13.63
CA GLU A 28 10.21 7.29 14.54
C GLU A 28 10.25 6.85 16.02
N LEU A 29 9.71 5.68 16.32
CA LEU A 29 9.72 5.06 17.65
C LEU A 29 10.82 3.99 17.79
N GLY A 30 11.67 3.83 16.76
CA GLY A 30 12.70 2.78 16.71
C GLY A 30 12.15 1.37 16.47
N LEU A 31 10.91 1.25 15.99
CA LEU A 31 10.29 -0.03 15.63
C LEU A 31 10.67 -0.43 14.20
N ARG A 32 10.73 -1.75 13.96
CA ARG A 32 11.05 -2.34 12.65
C ARG A 32 9.83 -3.08 12.10
N PRO A 33 9.26 -2.64 10.96
CA PRO A 33 8.11 -3.30 10.34
C PRO A 33 8.33 -4.80 10.14
N ALA A 34 7.35 -5.61 10.53
CA ALA A 34 7.41 -7.07 10.44
C ALA A 34 6.69 -7.64 9.20
N MET A 35 6.02 -6.79 8.42
CA MET A 35 5.21 -7.18 7.26
C MET A 35 5.52 -6.30 6.08
N GLU A 36 5.76 -6.93 4.94
CA GLU A 36 5.75 -6.31 3.62
C GLU A 36 4.60 -6.89 2.82
N PHE A 37 3.79 -6.01 2.22
CA PHE A 37 2.76 -6.42 1.29
C PHE A 37 3.20 -6.04 -0.11
N GLU A 38 3.63 -7.07 -0.84
CA GLU A 38 4.22 -6.94 -2.16
C GLU A 38 3.39 -7.63 -3.22
N THR A 39 3.53 -7.12 -4.44
CA THR A 39 2.96 -7.69 -5.65
C THR A 39 3.91 -7.40 -6.82
N ARG A 40 3.42 -7.58 -8.05
CA ARG A 40 4.17 -7.31 -9.28
C ARG A 40 3.33 -6.52 -10.27
N LEU A 41 4.02 -5.82 -11.15
CA LEU A 41 3.41 -5.21 -12.31
C LEU A 41 2.96 -6.31 -13.29
N LEU A 42 1.68 -6.37 -13.61
CA LEU A 42 1.11 -7.34 -14.56
C LEU A 42 1.09 -6.81 -16.00
N ASP A 43 0.90 -5.52 -16.14
CA ASP A 43 0.83 -4.87 -17.44
C ASP A 43 1.22 -3.39 -17.31
N ASN A 44 1.62 -2.77 -18.42
CA ASN A 44 1.72 -1.33 -18.52
C ASN A 44 1.28 -0.83 -19.89
N LYS A 45 0.58 0.30 -19.90
CA LYS A 45 -0.04 0.83 -21.11
C LYS A 45 0.04 2.34 -21.17
N ARG A 46 0.48 2.84 -22.32
CA ARG A 46 0.41 4.28 -22.63
C ARG A 46 -1.03 4.71 -22.82
N VAL A 47 -1.40 5.82 -22.19
CA VAL A 47 -2.71 6.46 -22.33
C VAL A 47 -2.51 7.94 -22.67
N HIS A 48 -3.44 8.49 -23.44
CA HIS A 48 -3.41 9.90 -23.79
C HIS A 48 -4.08 10.75 -22.70
N ALA A 49 -3.71 12.03 -22.66
CA ALA A 49 -4.42 13.04 -21.88
C ALA A 49 -5.95 12.95 -22.13
N GLY A 50 -6.71 13.03 -21.06
CA GLY A 50 -8.17 12.88 -21.07
C GLY A 50 -8.68 11.44 -20.95
N SER A 51 -7.83 10.41 -21.04
CA SER A 51 -8.21 9.01 -20.79
C SER A 51 -8.61 8.81 -19.32
N THR A 52 -9.59 7.95 -19.06
CA THR A 52 -10.02 7.61 -17.68
C THR A 52 -9.57 6.20 -17.29
N VAL A 53 -9.38 5.97 -16.00
CA VAL A 53 -8.91 4.68 -15.44
C VAL A 53 -9.81 4.23 -14.29
N GLY A 54 -10.06 2.92 -14.23
CA GLY A 54 -10.82 2.26 -13.17
C GLY A 54 -12.34 2.45 -13.27
N TYR A 55 -13.05 1.80 -12.35
CA TYR A 55 -14.50 1.88 -12.26
C TYR A 55 -14.97 3.32 -11.98
N GLY A 56 -16.04 3.73 -12.68
CA GLY A 56 -16.63 5.07 -12.56
C GLY A 56 -15.85 6.17 -13.27
N GLY A 57 -14.65 5.89 -13.80
CA GLY A 57 -13.84 6.86 -14.53
C GLY A 57 -13.47 8.11 -13.72
N HIS A 58 -13.32 7.96 -12.39
CA HIS A 58 -13.06 9.07 -11.48
C HIS A 58 -11.65 9.67 -11.63
N TRP A 59 -10.68 8.86 -12.05
CA TRP A 59 -9.35 9.34 -12.41
C TRP A 59 -9.27 9.61 -13.90
N ARG A 60 -8.66 10.74 -14.26
CA ARG A 60 -8.45 11.17 -15.65
C ARG A 60 -7.01 11.64 -15.82
N ALA A 61 -6.35 11.17 -16.89
CA ALA A 61 -5.00 11.57 -17.22
C ALA A 61 -4.96 13.06 -17.60
N GLU A 62 -4.16 13.87 -16.90
CA GLU A 62 -3.95 15.29 -17.23
C GLU A 62 -3.01 15.46 -18.43
N THR A 63 -2.05 14.56 -18.56
CA THR A 63 -1.09 14.49 -19.66
C THR A 63 -1.04 13.06 -20.21
N ASP A 64 -0.44 12.90 -21.39
CA ASP A 64 -0.04 11.57 -21.86
C ASP A 64 0.84 10.91 -20.79
N THR A 65 0.52 9.68 -20.41
CA THR A 65 1.21 8.96 -19.34
C THR A 65 1.21 7.45 -19.58
N CYS A 66 1.85 6.69 -18.68
CA CYS A 66 1.84 5.24 -18.66
C CYS A 66 1.12 4.74 -17.40
N ILE A 67 0.11 3.88 -17.58
CA ILE A 67 -0.62 3.25 -16.48
C ILE A 67 -0.09 1.84 -16.29
N GLY A 68 0.30 1.53 -15.06
CA GLY A 68 0.66 0.20 -14.62
C GLY A 68 -0.54 -0.53 -13.99
N ILE A 69 -0.68 -1.82 -14.25
CA ILE A 69 -1.67 -2.69 -13.59
C ILE A 69 -0.92 -3.59 -12.61
N ILE A 70 -1.38 -3.65 -11.36
CA ILE A 70 -0.74 -4.43 -10.29
C ILE A 70 -1.66 -5.55 -9.81
N ALA A 71 -1.09 -6.71 -9.44
CA ALA A 71 -1.81 -7.90 -8.98
C ALA A 71 -2.20 -7.78 -7.50
N ALA A 72 -3.00 -6.78 -7.16
CA ALA A 72 -3.54 -6.61 -5.82
C ALA A 72 -4.86 -5.83 -5.86
N GLY A 73 -5.84 -6.31 -5.12
CA GLY A 73 -7.12 -5.65 -4.95
C GLY A 73 -7.73 -5.88 -3.57
N TYR A 74 -8.99 -5.48 -3.41
CA TYR A 74 -9.66 -5.60 -2.12
C TYR A 74 -9.98 -7.05 -1.73
N GLY A 75 -9.96 -7.99 -2.68
CA GLY A 75 -10.02 -9.42 -2.41
C GLY A 75 -8.79 -9.94 -1.66
N ASP A 76 -7.65 -9.24 -1.78
CA ASP A 76 -6.39 -9.55 -1.10
C ASP A 76 -6.23 -8.76 0.21
N GLY A 77 -7.18 -7.87 0.52
CA GLY A 77 -7.13 -6.96 1.66
C GLY A 77 -6.61 -5.56 1.33
N TYR A 78 -6.27 -5.25 0.07
CA TYR A 78 -5.89 -3.90 -0.33
C TYR A 78 -7.14 -3.00 -0.45
N SER A 79 -7.31 -2.08 0.52
CA SER A 79 -8.58 -1.38 0.73
C SER A 79 -9.15 -0.72 -0.54
N ARG A 80 -10.43 -1.03 -0.83
CA ARG A 80 -11.19 -0.41 -1.92
C ARG A 80 -11.31 1.12 -1.80
N PHE A 81 -11.18 1.65 -0.58
CA PHE A 81 -11.35 3.07 -0.28
C PHE A 81 -10.06 3.89 -0.42
N LEU A 82 -8.96 3.28 -0.86
CA LEU A 82 -7.74 4.04 -1.16
C LEU A 82 -8.02 5.00 -2.34
N PRO A 83 -7.86 6.31 -2.15
CA PRO A 83 -8.07 7.27 -3.22
C PRO A 83 -6.94 7.21 -4.23
N SER A 84 -7.19 7.75 -5.43
CA SER A 84 -6.09 8.08 -6.36
C SER A 84 -5.09 9.03 -5.67
N GLY A 85 -3.81 8.89 -6.01
CA GLY A 85 -2.74 9.61 -5.31
C GLY A 85 -2.17 8.87 -4.10
N THR A 86 -2.81 7.79 -3.63
CA THR A 86 -2.21 6.91 -2.61
C THR A 86 -0.87 6.37 -3.12
N PRO A 87 0.20 6.43 -2.32
CA PRO A 87 1.52 5.98 -2.75
C PRO A 87 1.62 4.45 -2.83
N VAL A 88 2.35 4.01 -3.84
CA VAL A 88 2.84 2.64 -4.07
C VAL A 88 4.29 2.76 -4.52
N LEU A 89 5.15 1.80 -4.22
CA LEU A 89 6.50 1.76 -4.80
C LEU A 89 6.56 0.75 -5.94
N VAL A 90 7.03 1.17 -7.11
CA VAL A 90 7.34 0.30 -8.25
C VAL A 90 8.84 0.41 -8.50
N ASN A 91 9.60 -0.70 -8.44
CA ASN A 91 11.07 -0.68 -8.46
C ASN A 91 11.67 0.30 -7.40
N GLY A 92 11.08 0.37 -6.21
CA GLY A 92 11.48 1.32 -5.14
C GLY A 92 11.11 2.78 -5.41
N ARG A 93 10.57 3.11 -6.59
CA ARG A 93 10.13 4.47 -6.93
C ARG A 93 8.67 4.69 -6.55
N ARG A 94 8.41 5.78 -5.83
CA ARG A 94 7.04 6.18 -5.43
C ARG A 94 6.22 6.65 -6.62
N VAL A 95 5.08 5.99 -6.83
CA VAL A 95 4.07 6.29 -7.85
C VAL A 95 2.67 6.34 -7.22
N PRO A 96 1.73 7.14 -7.74
CA PRO A 96 0.38 7.21 -7.20
C PRO A 96 -0.54 6.13 -7.77
N LEU A 97 -1.50 5.65 -6.96
CA LEU A 97 -2.68 4.94 -7.46
C LEU A 97 -3.47 5.81 -8.45
N ALA A 98 -3.99 5.20 -9.50
CA ALA A 98 -4.79 5.81 -10.54
C ALA A 98 -6.15 5.08 -10.67
N GLY A 99 -7.22 5.73 -10.25
CA GLY A 99 -8.57 5.17 -10.26
C GLY A 99 -8.90 4.30 -9.04
N THR A 100 -10.00 3.56 -9.15
CA THR A 100 -10.57 2.74 -8.07
C THR A 100 -9.91 1.37 -7.99
N VAL A 101 -9.55 0.92 -6.77
CA VAL A 101 -9.08 -0.45 -6.50
C VAL A 101 -10.21 -1.46 -6.77
N SER A 102 -9.92 -2.45 -7.62
CA SER A 102 -10.84 -3.53 -8.00
C SER A 102 -10.66 -4.76 -7.11
N MET A 103 -11.40 -5.85 -7.38
CA MET A 103 -11.33 -7.05 -6.52
C MET A 103 -9.93 -7.65 -6.51
N ASP A 104 -9.31 -7.75 -7.69
CA ASP A 104 -8.04 -8.45 -7.88
C ASP A 104 -6.92 -7.53 -8.38
N LEU A 105 -7.26 -6.32 -8.83
CA LEU A 105 -6.35 -5.44 -9.55
C LEU A 105 -6.47 -3.99 -9.07
N ALA A 106 -5.35 -3.29 -9.14
CA ALA A 106 -5.26 -1.85 -8.99
C ALA A 106 -4.42 -1.26 -10.13
N ALA A 107 -4.58 0.04 -10.36
CA ALA A 107 -3.81 0.78 -11.36
C ALA A 107 -2.95 1.84 -10.68
N VAL A 108 -1.77 2.09 -11.23
CA VAL A 108 -0.83 3.14 -10.81
C VAL A 108 -0.44 4.00 -12.01
N ASP A 109 -0.20 5.29 -11.79
CA ASP A 109 0.38 6.16 -12.82
C ASP A 109 1.90 6.11 -12.75
N LEU A 110 2.52 5.42 -13.72
CA LEU A 110 3.96 5.24 -13.80
C LEU A 110 4.67 6.49 -14.35
N GLY A 111 3.94 7.39 -15.03
CA GLY A 111 4.46 8.59 -15.66
C GLY A 111 4.80 8.44 -17.17
N PRO A 112 4.95 9.55 -17.91
CA PRO A 112 5.18 9.56 -19.36
C PRO A 112 6.49 8.89 -19.81
N GLY A 113 7.52 8.96 -18.95
CA GLY A 113 8.85 8.40 -19.16
C GLY A 113 9.06 7.04 -18.50
N ALA A 114 7.99 6.34 -18.10
CA ALA A 114 8.08 5.05 -17.44
C ALA A 114 8.88 4.04 -18.27
N THR A 115 9.78 3.33 -17.59
CA THR A 115 10.59 2.23 -18.16
C THR A 115 10.33 0.91 -17.43
N ASP A 116 9.38 0.92 -16.49
CA ASP A 116 8.95 -0.24 -15.72
C ASP A 116 8.40 -1.33 -16.65
N ARG A 117 8.57 -2.59 -16.26
CA ARG A 117 8.25 -3.77 -17.06
C ARG A 117 7.35 -4.71 -16.30
N VAL A 118 6.61 -5.51 -17.06
CA VAL A 118 5.84 -6.62 -16.50
C VAL A 118 6.77 -7.53 -15.69
N GLY A 119 6.35 -7.87 -14.47
CA GLY A 119 7.09 -8.67 -13.51
C GLY A 119 7.87 -7.86 -12.47
N ASP A 120 8.05 -6.55 -12.67
CA ASP A 120 8.76 -5.67 -11.75
C ASP A 120 8.09 -5.64 -10.36
N PRO A 121 8.89 -5.59 -9.28
CA PRO A 121 8.38 -5.61 -7.92
C PRO A 121 7.60 -4.34 -7.58
N VAL A 122 6.52 -4.55 -6.82
CA VAL A 122 5.63 -3.49 -6.35
C VAL A 122 5.42 -3.65 -4.84
N LEU A 123 5.75 -2.62 -4.06
CA LEU A 123 5.50 -2.56 -2.61
C LEU A 123 4.25 -1.71 -2.35
N LEU A 124 3.26 -2.30 -1.69
CA LEU A 124 2.02 -1.62 -1.27
C LEU A 124 2.17 -1.01 0.11
N TRP A 125 2.86 -1.69 1.01
CA TRP A 125 3.41 -1.16 2.25
C TRP A 125 4.52 -2.07 2.78
N GLY A 126 5.43 -1.54 3.59
CA GLY A 126 6.56 -2.26 4.16
C GLY A 126 7.54 -1.30 4.83
N ALA A 127 8.82 -1.71 4.93
CA ALA A 127 9.85 -0.86 5.54
C ALA A 127 10.06 0.47 4.79
N GLU A 128 10.03 0.43 3.45
CA GLU A 128 10.23 1.60 2.60
C GLU A 128 8.95 2.43 2.37
N LEU A 129 7.78 1.86 2.68
CA LEU A 129 6.49 2.54 2.59
C LEU A 129 5.64 2.19 3.81
N PRO A 130 5.73 2.96 4.92
CA PRO A 130 5.05 2.63 6.16
C PRO A 130 3.54 2.49 5.98
N VAL A 131 2.96 1.42 6.52
CA VAL A 131 1.51 1.17 6.45
C VAL A 131 0.69 2.28 7.11
N GLU A 132 1.26 2.99 8.09
CA GLU A 132 0.66 4.18 8.70
C GLU A 132 0.43 5.30 7.68
N GLU A 133 1.31 5.46 6.68
CA GLU A 133 1.12 6.42 5.60
C GLU A 133 -0.04 6.02 4.71
N VAL A 134 -0.09 4.75 4.29
CA VAL A 134 -1.18 4.21 3.47
C VAL A 134 -2.53 4.32 4.20
N ALA A 135 -2.55 4.04 5.50
CA ALA A 135 -3.75 4.15 6.33
C ALA A 135 -4.30 5.58 6.38
N ARG A 136 -3.43 6.60 6.46
CA ARG A 136 -3.84 8.01 6.39
C ARG A 136 -4.55 8.33 5.07
N HIS A 137 -4.06 7.80 3.94
CA HIS A 137 -4.72 7.97 2.64
C HIS A 137 -6.10 7.29 2.59
N ALA A 138 -6.25 6.10 3.18
CA ALA A 138 -7.54 5.40 3.28
C ALA A 138 -8.51 6.02 4.31
N GLY A 139 -8.11 7.04 5.07
CA GLY A 139 -8.92 7.59 6.16
C GLY A 139 -9.14 6.58 7.30
N THR A 140 -8.18 5.70 7.54
CA THR A 140 -8.26 4.64 8.55
C THR A 140 -6.96 4.52 9.37
N ILE A 141 -6.85 3.48 10.20
CA ILE A 141 -5.70 3.13 11.03
C ILE A 141 -4.96 1.91 10.48
N ALA A 142 -3.64 1.86 10.71
CA ALA A 142 -2.78 0.77 10.25
C ALA A 142 -3.26 -0.62 10.68
N TYR A 143 -3.83 -0.73 11.90
CA TYR A 143 -4.45 -1.95 12.41
C TYR A 143 -5.43 -2.57 11.40
N GLN A 144 -6.33 -1.78 10.84
CA GLN A 144 -7.35 -2.29 9.90
C GLN A 144 -6.74 -2.81 8.60
N LEU A 145 -5.65 -2.19 8.12
CA LEU A 145 -4.98 -2.63 6.90
C LEU A 145 -4.26 -3.97 7.14
N VAL A 146 -3.42 -4.06 8.17
CA VAL A 146 -2.58 -5.25 8.39
C VAL A 146 -3.37 -6.47 8.86
N THR A 147 -4.47 -6.28 9.59
CA THR A 147 -5.37 -7.39 9.96
C THR A 147 -6.39 -7.73 8.87
N GLY A 148 -6.50 -6.88 7.85
CA GLY A 148 -7.44 -7.05 6.73
C GLY A 148 -6.87 -7.83 5.55
N VAL A 149 -5.56 -8.16 5.58
CA VAL A 149 -4.91 -8.98 4.54
C VAL A 149 -5.54 -10.36 4.49
N MET A 150 -5.98 -10.77 3.30
CA MET A 150 -6.70 -12.02 3.09
C MET A 150 -5.76 -13.13 2.59
N HIS A 151 -6.01 -14.37 2.98
CA HIS A 151 -5.26 -15.54 2.51
C HIS A 151 -5.68 -15.94 1.11
N ARG A 152 -5.18 -15.23 0.10
CA ARG A 152 -5.20 -15.72 -1.28
C ARG A 152 -3.97 -16.53 -1.63
N GLU A 153 -2.83 -16.16 -1.05
CA GLU A 153 -1.54 -16.84 -1.21
C GLU A 153 -0.92 -17.12 0.18
N GLU A 154 0.03 -18.06 0.23
CA GLU A 154 0.79 -18.34 1.46
C GLU A 154 1.81 -17.22 1.73
N PRO A 155 1.91 -16.71 2.97
CA PRO A 155 2.89 -15.71 3.32
C PRO A 155 4.30 -16.31 3.29
N ALA A 156 5.23 -15.62 2.67
CA ALA A 156 6.66 -15.92 2.81
C ALA A 156 7.15 -15.43 4.17
N ILE A 157 7.82 -16.29 4.93
CA ILE A 157 8.51 -15.90 6.17
C ILE A 157 9.98 -15.69 5.83
N GLY A 158 10.44 -14.43 5.90
CA GLY A 158 11.86 -14.11 5.74
C GLY A 158 12.71 -14.71 6.87
N ASN A 159 13.97 -15.05 6.56
CA ASN A 159 14.97 -15.48 7.53
C ASN A 159 15.63 -14.30 8.23
#